data_AF-A0A947S9Z3-F1
#
_entry.id   AF-A0A947S9Z3-F1
#
_cell.length_a   1.000
_cell.length_b   1.000
_cell.length_c   1.000
_cell.angle_alpha   90.00
_cell.angle_beta   90.00
_cell.angle_gamma   90.00
#
_symmetry.space_group_name_H-M   'P 1'
#
loop_
_entity.id
_entity.type
_entity.pdbx_description
1 polymer ?
#
loop_
_entity_poly.entity_id
_entity_poly.type
_entity_poly.pdbx_seq_one_letter_code
_entity_poly.pdbx_strand_id
1 'polypeptide(L)' 'MNSTQQINAQNYNMTLPLLQVKKLFDLSIYLTDFCEKWMESQGLYNNDFIQGIKQSDEDLKKGRFKEVNSLNEL' A
#
# COMPACT_ATOMS: atom_id res chain seq x y z
N MET A 1 -11.19 -21.40 -13.51
CA MET A 1 -11.24 -20.72 -14.82
C MET A 1 -11.42 -19.23 -14.53
N ASN A 2 -10.35 -18.44 -14.61
CA ASN A 2 -10.42 -17.00 -14.37
C ASN A 2 -10.62 -16.29 -15.71
N SER A 3 -11.77 -15.64 -15.87
CA SER A 3 -12.13 -14.87 -17.05
C SER A 3 -11.37 -13.54 -17.05
N THR A 4 -10.40 -13.39 -17.93
CA THR A 4 -9.72 -12.11 -18.20
C THR A 4 -10.68 -11.21 -18.97
N GLN A 5 -11.17 -10.14 -18.33
CA GLN A 5 -11.98 -9.13 -19.02
C GLN A 5 -11.08 -8.09 -19.68
N GLN A 6 -11.24 -7.90 -20.99
CA GLN A 6 -10.62 -6.78 -21.70
C GLN A 6 -11.33 -5.48 -21.30
N ILE A 7 -10.64 -4.61 -20.56
CA ILE A 7 -11.16 -3.30 -20.19
C ILE A 7 -10.81 -2.32 -21.31
N ASN A 8 -11.76 -2.01 -22.18
CA ASN A 8 -11.63 -0.91 -23.13
C ASN A 8 -11.88 0.43 -22.40
N ALA A 9 -10.82 1.12 -22.02
CA ALA A 9 -10.91 2.47 -21.46
C ALA A 9 -11.20 3.47 -22.59
N GLN A 10 -12.48 3.81 -22.79
CA GLN A 10 -12.85 4.93 -23.66
C GLN A 10 -12.42 6.25 -22.98
N ASN A 11 -11.74 7.12 -23.73
CA ASN A 11 -11.32 8.44 -23.24
C ASN A 11 -12.53 9.37 -23.14
N TYR A 12 -13.13 9.47 -21.96
CA TYR A 12 -14.15 10.47 -21.66
C TYR A 12 -13.50 11.80 -21.32
N ASN A 13 -13.71 12.83 -22.14
CA ASN A 13 -13.35 14.20 -21.79
C ASN A 13 -14.34 14.75 -20.77
N MET A 14 -13.98 14.64 -19.48
CA MET A 14 -14.78 15.14 -18.39
C MET A 14 -14.24 16.50 -17.92
N THR A 15 -15.01 17.56 -18.13
CA THR A 15 -14.69 18.89 -17.59
C THR A 15 -15.39 19.05 -16.25
N LEU A 16 -14.64 18.96 -15.15
CA LEU A 16 -15.15 19.14 -13.79
C LEU A 16 -14.75 20.51 -13.23
N PRO A 17 -15.63 21.18 -12.47
CA PRO A 17 -15.23 22.30 -11.63
C PRO A 17 -14.12 21.89 -10.67
N LEU A 18 -13.15 22.78 -10.40
CA LEU A 18 -11.98 22.49 -9.56
C LEU A 18 -12.34 21.89 -8.19
N LEU A 19 -13.44 22.33 -7.58
CA LEU A 19 -13.94 21.78 -6.32
C LEU A 19 -14.33 20.30 -6.43
N GLN A 20 -14.90 19.89 -7.56
CA GLN A 20 -15.27 18.49 -7.81
C GLN A 20 -14.03 17.64 -8.08
N VAL A 21 -13.03 18.18 -8.77
CA VAL A 21 -11.71 17.54 -8.95
C VAL A 21 -11.07 17.27 -7.60
N LYS A 22 -11.04 18.27 -6.70
CA LYS A 22 -10.51 18.10 -5.35
C LYS A 22 -11.22 16.99 -4.58
N LYS A 23 -12.55 16.97 -4.59
CA LYS A 23 -13.35 15.92 -3.94
C LYS A 23 -13.04 14.52 -4.49
N LEU A 24 -12.79 14.40 -5.79
CA LEU A 24 -12.42 13.13 -6.41
C LEU A 24 -11.04 12.65 -5.95
N PHE A 25 -10.06 13.57 -5.86
CA PHE A 25 -8.75 13.25 -5.29
C PHE A 25 -8.86 12.83 -3.83
N ASP A 26 -9.58 13.59 -3.01
CA ASP A 26 -9.81 13.24 -1.60
C ASP A 26 -10.43 11.84 -1.49
N LEU A 27 -11.45 11.52 -2.30
CA LEU A 27 -12.07 10.20 -2.33
C LEU A 27 -11.10 9.10 -2.76
N SER A 28 -10.23 9.36 -3.74
CA SER A 28 -9.23 8.39 -4.21
C SER A 28 -8.21 8.05 -3.12
N ILE A 29 -7.85 9.02 -2.29
CA ILE A 29 -6.97 8.81 -1.14
C ILE A 29 -7.68 7.93 -0.11
N TYR A 30 -8.92 8.26 0.26
CA TYR A 30 -9.70 7.43 1.19
C TYR A 30 -9.88 5.99 0.71
N LEU A 31 -10.09 5.80 -0.60
CA LEU A 31 -10.22 4.46 -1.18
C LEU A 31 -8.90 3.68 -1.09
N THR A 32 -7.77 4.36 -1.32
CA THR A 32 -6.44 3.76 -1.22
C THR A 32 -6.17 3.29 0.21
N ASP A 33 -6.38 4.16 1.20
CA ASP A 33 -6.23 3.84 2.62
C ASP A 33 -7.13 2.66 3.04
N PHE A 34 -8.37 2.63 2.54
CA PHE A 34 -9.30 1.55 2.82
C PHE A 34 -8.82 0.22 2.22
N CYS A 35 -8.37 0.24 0.96
CA CYS A 35 -7.83 -0.93 0.29
C CYS A 35 -6.60 -1.48 1.00
N GLU A 36 -5.68 -0.61 1.45
CA GLU A 36 -4.49 -1.01 2.21
C GLU A 36 -4.86 -1.71 3.51
N LYS A 37 -5.70 -1.08 4.35
CA LYS A 37 -6.18 -1.69 5.60
C LYS A 37 -6.91 -3.01 5.38
N TRP A 38 -7.71 -3.08 4.31
CA TRP A 38 -8.40 -4.32 3.97
C TRP A 38 -7.39 -5.41 3.58
N MET A 39 -6.42 -5.11 2.73
CA MET A 39 -5.37 -6.04 2.34
C MET A 39 -4.53 -6.49 3.54
N GLU A 40 -4.17 -5.59 4.46
CA GLU A 40 -3.50 -5.93 5.72
C GLU A 40 -4.37 -6.87 6.58
N SER A 41 -5.67 -6.59 6.70
CA SER A 41 -6.60 -7.43 7.46
C SER A 41 -6.78 -8.83 6.86
N GLN A 42 -6.65 -8.94 5.54
CA GLN A 42 -6.70 -10.20 4.80
C GLN A 42 -5.31 -10.82 4.61
N GLY A 43 -4.26 -10.12 5.07
CA GLY A 43 -2.87 -10.51 4.93
C GLY A 43 -2.61 -11.78 5.72
N LEU A 44 -2.62 -12.93 5.04
CA LEU A 44 -2.06 -14.17 5.57
C LEU A 44 -0.54 -14.08 5.46
N TYR A 45 0.07 -13.31 6.37
CA TYR A 45 1.52 -13.26 6.47
C TYR A 45 2.06 -14.65 6.79
N ASN A 46 3.06 -15.10 6.03
CA ASN A 46 3.70 -16.38 6.35
C ASN A 46 4.37 -16.31 7.72
N ASN A 47 4.54 -17.46 8.37
CA ASN A 47 5.13 -17.51 9.71
C ASN A 47 6.54 -16.89 9.75
N ASP A 48 7.30 -17.01 8.66
CA ASP A 48 8.64 -16.45 8.53
C ASP A 48 8.63 -14.91 8.58
N PHE A 49 7.67 -14.26 7.92
CA PHE A 49 7.51 -12.81 7.97
C PHE A 49 7.14 -12.36 9.39
N ILE A 50 6.18 -13.03 10.04
CA ILE A 50 5.78 -12.71 11.42
C ILE A 50 6.97 -12.88 12.37
N GLN A 51 7.76 -13.94 12.19
CA GLN A 51 8.96 -14.19 12.98
C GLN A 51 10.03 -13.11 12.74
N GLY A 52 10.24 -12.70 11.48
CA GLY A 52 11.14 -11.62 11.13
C GLY A 52 10.78 -10.29 11.79
N ILE A 53 9.49 -9.93 11.81
CA ILE A 53 9.01 -8.72 12.49
C ILE A 53 9.27 -8.79 14.00
N LYS A 54 8.99 -9.94 14.65
CA LYS A 54 9.27 -10.12 16.08
C LYS A 54 10.77 -10.01 16.39
N GLN A 55 11.61 -10.63 15.57
CA GLN A 55 13.06 -10.57 15.72
C GLN A 55 13.57 -9.13 15.56
N SER A 56 13.05 -8.39 14.57
CA SER A 56 13.40 -7.00 14.35
C SER A 56 13.03 -6.10 15.53
N ASP A 57 11.87 -6.31 16.17
CA ASP A 57 11.46 -5.57 17.38
C ASP A 57 12.39 -5.86 18.57
N GLU A 58 12.79 -7.13 18.76
CA GLU A 58 13.78 -7.47 19.77
C GLU A 58 15.14 -6.85 19.51
N ASP A 59 15.57 -6.85 18.26
CA ASP A 59 16.85 -6.26 17.83
C ASP A 59 16.85 -4.76 18.08
N LEU A 60 15.76 -4.06 17.76
CA LEU A 60 15.59 -2.64 18.07
C LEU A 60 15.71 -2.38 19.59
N LYS A 61 15.01 -3.15 20.42
CA LYS A 61 15.05 -3.03 21.89
C LYS A 61 16.43 -3.29 22.48
N LYS A 62 17.21 -4.17 21.84
CA LYS A 62 18.58 -4.53 22.23
C LYS A 62 19.64 -3.62 21.59
N GLY A 63 19.24 -2.61 20.83
CA GLY A 63 20.15 -1.69 20.14
C GLY A 63 20.91 -2.33 18.96
N ARG A 64 20.44 -3.46 18.45
CA ARG A 64 21.01 -4.20 17.32
C ARG A 64 20.41 -3.72 16.00
N PHE A 65 20.66 -2.48 15.64
CA PHE A 65 20.24 -1.92 14.36
C PHE A 65 21.41 -1.24 13.66
N LYS A 66 21.32 -1.15 12.33
CA LYS A 66 22.27 -0.40 11.50
C LYS A 66 21.48 0.73 10.85
N GLU A 67 21.95 1.96 11.03
CA GLU A 67 21.46 3.09 10.25
C GLU A 67 22.01 2.98 8.82
N VAL A 68 21.11 3.09 7.85
CA VAL A 68 21.43 3.08 6.42
C VAL A 68 20.95 4.39 5.82
N ASN A 69 21.84 5.08 5.10
CA ASN A 69 21.55 6.40 4.52
C ASN A 69 21.00 6.30 3.10
N SER A 70 21.08 5.11 2.49
CA SER A 70 20.58 4.86 1.15
C SER A 70 20.19 3.40 0.95
N LEU A 71 19.29 3.16 0.00
CA LEU A 71 18.91 1.80 -0.44
C LEU A 71 20.10 1.00 -0.99
N ASN A 72 21.17 1.68 -1.41
CA ASN A 72 22.40 1.03 -1.91
C ASN A 72 23.24 0.41 -0.78
N GLU A 73 22.92 0.69 0.49
CA GLU A 73 23.65 0.19 1.67
C GLU A 73 23.03 -1.06 2.31
N LEU A 74 21.89 -1.50 1.76
CA LEU A 74 21.15 -2.72 2.12
C LEU A 74 21.63 -3.91 1.28
#